data_AF-A0A965JYA2-F1
#
_entry.id   AF-A0A965JYA2-F1
#
_cell.length_a   1.000
_cell.length_b   1.000
_cell.length_c   1.000
_cell.angle_alpha   90.00
_cell.angle_beta   90.00
_cell.angle_gamma   90.00
#
_symmetry.space_group_name_H-M   'P 1'
#
loop_
_entity.id
_entity.type
_entity.pdbx_description
1 polymer ?
#
loop_
_entity_poly.entity_id
_entity_poly.type
_entity_poly.pdbx_seq_one_letter_code
_entity_poly.pdbx_strand_id
1 'polypeptide(L)'
;LVGGMRALNANYKSSNHGVFTKTPGVLTNDFFVALTDINIEWHPTDKSEELFEGRDSKTGKVIWTGTRNDLIFGSNSQLRALSEVYAQNDAKAKFVRDFVAAWTKVMNLDRFDK
;
A
#
# COMPACT_ATOMS: atom_id res chain seq x y z
N LEU A 1 -4.52 2.76 7.16
CA LEU A 1 -5.29 3.65 6.26
C LEU A 1 -4.75 3.62 4.83
N VAL A 2 -3.53 4.11 4.56
CA VAL A 2 -2.98 4.22 3.18
C VAL A 2 -3.09 2.94 2.36
N GLY A 3 -2.60 1.79 2.86
CA GLY A 3 -2.69 0.52 2.13
C GLY A 3 -4.12 0.11 1.76
N GLY A 4 -5.11 0.42 2.61
CA GLY A 4 -6.52 0.17 2.28
C GLY A 4 -7.10 1.14 1.27
N MET A 5 -6.70 2.42 1.31
CA MET A 5 -7.09 3.39 0.28
C MET A 5 -6.53 3.00 -1.10
N ARG A 6 -5.33 2.43 -1.15
CA ARG A 6 -4.74 1.87 -2.37
C ARG A 6 -5.51 0.64 -2.87
N ALA A 7 -5.84 -0.31 -2.00
CA ALA A 7 -6.64 -1.48 -2.37
C ALA A 7 -8.04 -1.08 -2.90
N LEU A 8 -8.65 -0.06 -2.32
CA LEU A 8 -9.93 0.50 -2.74
C LEU A 8 -9.85 1.40 -4.00
N ASN A 9 -8.68 1.56 -4.60
CA ASN A 9 -8.44 2.37 -5.79
C ASN A 9 -8.87 3.85 -5.63
N ALA A 10 -8.64 4.43 -4.45
CA ALA A 10 -9.02 5.81 -4.12
C ALA A 10 -7.96 6.84 -4.55
N ASN A 11 -7.29 6.61 -5.68
CA ASN A 11 -6.24 7.49 -6.19
C ASN A 11 -6.80 8.64 -7.02
N TYR A 12 -6.13 9.80 -6.98
CA TYR A 12 -6.45 10.92 -7.86
C TYR A 12 -6.35 10.50 -9.34
N LYS A 13 -7.34 10.91 -10.14
CA LYS A 13 -7.46 10.55 -11.57
C LYS A 13 -7.39 9.04 -11.85
N SER A 14 -7.73 8.20 -10.88
CA SER A 14 -7.66 6.73 -11.01
C SER A 14 -6.28 6.22 -11.43
N SER A 15 -5.21 6.88 -10.98
CA SER A 15 -3.84 6.39 -11.21
C SER A 15 -3.62 5.02 -10.58
N ASN A 16 -2.85 4.16 -11.25
CA ASN A 16 -2.51 2.82 -10.76
C ASN A 16 -1.32 2.81 -9.78
N HIS A 17 -0.70 3.96 -9.49
CA HIS A 17 0.46 3.98 -8.59
C HIS A 17 0.10 3.53 -7.17
N GLY A 18 0.83 2.56 -6.63
CA GLY A 18 0.57 2.01 -5.31
C GLY A 18 -0.62 1.04 -5.24
N VAL A 19 -1.35 0.80 -6.34
CA VAL A 19 -2.48 -0.16 -6.39
C VAL A 19 -1.94 -1.57 -6.61
N PHE A 20 -1.31 -2.12 -5.57
CA PHE A 20 -0.66 -3.43 -5.63
C PHE A 20 -1.65 -4.58 -5.38
N THR A 21 -2.68 -4.66 -6.20
CA THR A 21 -3.69 -5.72 -6.12
C THR A 21 -4.24 -6.06 -7.50
N LYS A 22 -4.70 -7.29 -7.65
CA LYS A 22 -5.41 -7.76 -8.85
C LYS A 22 -6.92 -7.56 -8.75
N THR A 23 -7.43 -7.16 -7.58
CA THR A 23 -8.86 -6.90 -7.33
C THR A 23 -9.08 -5.48 -6.79
N PRO A 24 -8.82 -4.42 -7.58
CA PRO A 24 -9.06 -3.05 -7.14
C PRO A 24 -10.52 -2.83 -6.72
N GLY A 25 -10.73 -2.09 -5.64
CA GLY A 25 -12.06 -1.85 -5.05
C GLY A 25 -12.46 -2.86 -3.97
N VAL A 26 -11.67 -3.91 -3.75
CA VAL A 26 -11.86 -4.86 -2.65
C VAL A 26 -10.88 -4.52 -1.54
N LEU A 27 -11.37 -4.38 -0.31
CA LEU A 27 -10.51 -4.08 0.84
C LEU A 27 -9.71 -5.32 1.26
N THR A 28 -8.46 -5.39 0.81
CA THR A 28 -7.49 -6.46 1.13
C THR A 28 -6.18 -5.87 1.66
N ASN A 29 -5.35 -6.71 2.28
CA ASN A 29 -4.00 -6.33 2.74
C ASN A 29 -2.92 -6.47 1.64
N ASP A 30 -3.31 -6.64 0.36
CA ASP A 30 -2.38 -6.96 -0.74
C ASP A 30 -1.28 -5.90 -0.91
N PHE A 31 -1.57 -4.63 -0.60
CA PHE A 31 -0.58 -3.56 -0.59
C PHE A 31 0.67 -3.91 0.22
N PHE A 32 0.48 -4.45 1.43
CA PHE A 32 1.60 -4.79 2.33
C PHE A 32 2.27 -6.10 1.91
N VAL A 33 1.50 -7.05 1.38
CA VAL A 33 2.03 -8.30 0.84
C VAL A 33 2.99 -8.00 -0.31
N ALA A 34 2.58 -7.17 -1.27
CA ALA A 34 3.43 -6.79 -2.39
C ALA A 34 4.68 -6.00 -1.97
N LEU A 35 4.55 -5.12 -0.97
CA LEU A 35 5.68 -4.30 -0.50
C LEU A 35 6.74 -5.10 0.27
N THR A 36 6.34 -6.22 0.85
CA THR A 36 7.23 -7.13 1.61
C THR A 36 7.67 -8.34 0.80
N ASP A 37 7.14 -8.52 -0.42
CA ASP A 37 7.52 -9.60 -1.32
C ASP A 37 8.93 -9.38 -1.87
N ILE A 38 9.85 -10.26 -1.48
CA ILE A 38 11.25 -10.25 -1.91
C ILE A 38 11.42 -10.58 -3.40
N ASN A 39 10.39 -11.11 -4.07
CA ASN A 39 10.42 -11.37 -5.50
C ASN A 39 10.11 -10.11 -6.33
N ILE A 40 9.85 -8.97 -5.68
CA ILE A 40 9.57 -7.71 -6.34
C ILE A 40 10.73 -6.74 -6.08
N GLU A 41 11.48 -6.42 -7.14
CA GLU A 41 12.56 -5.45 -7.11
C GLU A 41 12.06 -4.08 -7.54
N TRP A 42 12.34 -3.06 -6.74
CA TRP A 42 11.89 -1.69 -6.97
C TRP A 42 13.01 -0.83 -7.53
N HIS A 43 12.79 -0.26 -8.70
CA HIS A 43 13.75 0.63 -9.36
C HIS A 43 13.12 1.99 -9.67
N PRO A 44 13.82 3.11 -9.44
CA PRO A 44 13.34 4.41 -9.85
C PRO A 44 13.30 4.48 -11.39
N THR A 45 12.28 5.15 -11.93
CA THR A 45 12.14 5.32 -13.40
C THR A 45 13.13 6.34 -13.95
N ASP A 46 13.59 7.27 -13.11
CA ASP A 46 14.56 8.31 -13.43
C ASP A 46 15.29 8.81 -12.18
N LYS A 47 16.15 9.82 -12.33
CA LYS A 47 16.97 10.39 -11.25
C LYS A 47 16.19 11.19 -10.20
N SER A 48 14.93 11.53 -10.45
CA SER A 48 14.09 12.25 -9.48
C SER A 48 13.63 11.34 -8.35
N GLU A 49 13.58 10.03 -8.59
CA GLU A 49 13.09 9.05 -7.62
C GLU A 49 11.67 9.36 -7.11
N GLU A 50 10.82 9.95 -7.95
CA GLU A 50 9.41 10.20 -7.63
C GLU A 50 8.50 9.04 -8.04
N LEU A 51 8.88 8.31 -9.09
CA LEU A 51 8.18 7.15 -9.62
C LEU A 51 9.12 5.95 -9.70
N PHE A 52 8.58 4.78 -9.39
CA PHE A 52 9.29 3.51 -9.33
C PHE A 52 8.49 2.42 -10.04
N GLU A 53 9.23 1.48 -10.62
CA GLU A 53 8.71 0.24 -11.17
C GLU A 53 9.04 -0.92 -10.23
N GLY A 54 8.02 -1.68 -9.84
CA GLY A 54 8.17 -2.97 -9.20
C GLY A 54 8.26 -4.04 -10.27
N ARG A 55 9.40 -4.73 -10.34
CA ARG A 55 9.70 -5.76 -11.34
C ARG A 55 9.77 -7.11 -10.68
N ASP A 56 9.25 -8.13 -11.35
CA ASP A 56 9.47 -9.52 -10.95
C ASP A 56 10.96 -9.84 -11.05
N SER A 57 11.60 -10.26 -9.96
CA SER A 57 13.05 -10.44 -9.86
C SER A 57 13.60 -11.53 -10.78
N LYS A 58 12.75 -12.47 -11.22
CA LYS A 58 13.16 -13.59 -12.09
C LYS A 58 13.07 -13.22 -13.57
N THR A 59 12.05 -12.45 -13.95
CA THR A 59 11.74 -12.14 -15.35
C THR A 59 12.07 -10.71 -15.75
N GLY A 60 12.28 -9.81 -14.79
CA GLY A 60 12.49 -8.38 -15.01
C GLY A 60 11.23 -7.63 -15.48
N LYS A 61 10.08 -8.31 -15.60
CA LYS A 61 8.84 -7.72 -16.08
C LYS A 61 8.29 -6.74 -15.04
N VAL A 62 7.92 -5.54 -15.49
CA VAL A 62 7.20 -4.57 -14.66
C VAL A 62 5.83 -5.13 -14.32
N ILE A 63 5.55 -5.27 -13.03
CA ILE A 63 4.28 -5.76 -12.50
C ILE A 63 3.52 -4.67 -11.74
N TRP A 64 4.23 -3.70 -11.17
CA TRP A 64 3.63 -2.58 -10.42
C TRP A 64 4.35 -1.27 -10.70
N THR A 65 3.67 -0.17 -10.42
CA THR A 65 4.30 1.15 -10.33
C THR A 65 3.92 1.79 -9.00
N GLY A 66 4.83 2.53 -8.39
CA GLY A 66 4.63 3.15 -7.09
C GLY A 66 5.38 4.47 -6.97
N THR A 67 4.92 5.33 -6.07
CA THR A 67 5.57 6.60 -5.74
C THR A 67 6.35 6.48 -4.43
N ARG A 68 7.08 7.53 -4.05
CA ARG A 68 7.71 7.63 -2.72
C ARG A 68 6.73 7.39 -1.57
N ASN A 69 5.49 7.88 -1.71
CA ASN A 69 4.44 7.73 -0.70
C ASN A 69 3.98 6.28 -0.52
N ASP A 70 4.24 5.42 -1.51
CA ASP A 70 3.94 4.00 -1.44
C ASP A 70 5.14 3.23 -0.88
N LEU A 71 6.34 3.51 -1.40
CA LEU A 71 7.55 2.75 -1.06
C LEU A 71 8.16 3.13 0.29
N ILE A 72 7.81 4.28 0.86
CA ILE A 72 8.26 4.67 2.20
C ILE A 72 7.86 3.65 3.28
N PHE A 73 6.74 2.95 3.07
CA PHE A 73 6.25 1.88 3.94
C PHE A 73 7.14 0.62 3.91
N GLY A 74 7.99 0.47 2.88
CA GLY A 74 8.90 -0.66 2.72
C GLY A 74 10.37 -0.32 3.01
N SER A 75 10.71 0.97 3.05
CA SER A 75 12.09 1.46 3.23
C SER A 75 12.37 2.06 4.60
N ASN A 76 11.41 2.76 5.22
CA ASN A 76 11.57 3.26 6.58
C ASN A 76 11.43 2.10 7.57
N SER A 77 12.41 1.91 8.46
CA SER A 77 12.47 0.75 9.35
C SER A 77 11.23 0.58 10.24
N GLN A 78 10.68 1.68 10.78
CA GLN A 78 9.50 1.63 11.63
C GLN A 78 8.23 1.35 10.82
N LEU A 79 8.06 2.01 9.68
CA LEU A 79 6.91 1.76 8.81
C LEU A 79 6.94 0.37 8.18
N ARG A 80 8.15 -0.16 7.90
CA ARG A 80 8.35 -1.52 7.41
C ARG A 80 7.91 -2.54 8.46
N ALA A 81 8.30 -2.37 9.71
CA ALA A 81 7.85 -3.25 10.79
C ALA A 81 6.31 -3.27 10.91
N LEU A 82 5.65 -2.12 10.77
CA LEU A 82 4.18 -2.06 10.74
C LEU A 82 3.59 -2.73 9.49
N SER A 83 4.22 -2.56 8.33
CA SER A 83 3.80 -3.20 7.08
C SER A 83 3.90 -4.73 7.16
N GLU A 84 4.97 -5.25 7.76
CA GLU A 84 5.16 -6.69 7.97
C GLU A 84 4.06 -7.29 8.85
N VAL A 85 3.61 -6.60 9.90
CA VAL A 85 2.45 -7.04 10.71
C VAL A 85 1.20 -7.18 9.85
N TYR A 86 0.90 -6.22 8.97
CA TYR A 86 -0.29 -6.30 8.12
C TYR A 86 -0.13 -7.25 6.92
N ALA A 87 1.10 -7.61 6.55
CA ALA A 87 1.39 -8.57 5.48
C ALA A 87 1.27 -10.04 5.92
N GLN A 88 1.24 -10.32 7.23
CA GLN A 88 1.11 -11.69 7.74
C GLN A 88 -0.17 -12.38 7.25
N ASN A 89 -0.10 -13.71 7.08
CA ASN A 89 -1.18 -14.52 6.53
C ASN A 89 -2.48 -14.46 7.36
N ASP A 90 -2.37 -14.27 8.67
CA ASP A 90 -3.48 -14.17 9.64
C ASP A 90 -3.95 -12.73 9.88
N ALA A 91 -3.27 -11.72 9.30
CA ALA A 91 -3.56 -10.31 9.55
C ALA A 91 -4.77 -9.76 8.76
N LYS A 92 -5.36 -10.52 7.82
CA LYS A 92 -6.45 -10.03 6.94
C LYS A 92 -7.62 -9.41 7.72
N ALA A 93 -8.15 -10.13 8.71
CA ALA A 93 -9.27 -9.64 9.52
C ALA A 93 -8.88 -8.47 10.42
N LYS A 94 -7.66 -8.48 10.97
CA LYS A 94 -7.13 -7.36 11.76
C LYS A 94 -7.00 -6.11 10.91
N PHE A 95 -6.43 -6.23 9.73
CA PHE A 95 -6.25 -5.13 8.79
C PHE A 95 -7.58 -4.44 8.45
N VAL A 96 -8.62 -5.22 8.13
CA VAL A 96 -9.95 -4.66 7.83
C VAL A 96 -10.51 -3.90 9.02
N ARG A 97 -10.46 -4.46 10.23
CA ARG A 97 -10.93 -3.77 11.46
C ARG A 97 -10.17 -2.48 11.71
N ASP A 98 -8.84 -2.52 11.63
CA ASP A 98 -7.98 -1.36 11.89
C ASP A 98 -8.14 -0.28 10.81
N PHE A 99 -8.38 -0.67 9.56
CA PHE A 99 -8.73 0.25 8.48
C PHE A 99 -10.05 0.97 8.76
N VAL A 100 -11.11 0.23 9.08
CA VAL A 100 -12.43 0.82 9.39
C VAL A 100 -12.34 1.74 10.59
N ALA A 101 -11.66 1.35 11.66
CA ALA A 101 -11.47 2.19 12.84
C ALA A 101 -10.74 3.50 12.50
N ALA A 102 -9.67 3.43 11.70
CA ALA A 102 -8.95 4.62 11.25
C ALA A 102 -9.81 5.52 10.35
N TRP A 103 -10.58 4.93 9.42
CA TRP A 103 -11.50 5.67 8.56
C TRP A 103 -12.55 6.41 9.39
N THR A 104 -13.27 5.69 10.26
CA THR A 104 -14.29 6.27 11.14
C THR A 104 -13.72 7.35 12.04
N LYS A 105 -12.48 7.20 12.52
CA LYS A 105 -11.81 8.25 13.29
C LYS A 105 -11.65 9.53 12.47
N VAL A 106 -11.12 9.44 11.25
CA VAL A 106 -10.93 10.60 10.37
C VAL A 106 -12.26 11.28 10.05
N MET A 107 -13.29 10.50 9.75
CA MET A 107 -14.63 11.03 9.42
C MET A 107 -15.34 11.74 10.58
N ASN A 108 -14.85 11.63 11.82
CA ASN A 108 -15.46 12.25 13.00
C ASN A 108 -14.55 13.32 13.64
N LEU A 109 -13.46 13.74 13.01
CA LEU A 109 -12.50 14.68 13.61
C LEU A 109 -13.08 16.07 13.92
N ASP A 110 -14.16 16.46 13.26
CA ASP A 110 -14.86 17.75 13.42
C ASP A 110 -16.19 17.65 14.17
N ARG A 111 -16.54 16.46 14.66
CA ARG A 111 -17.78 16.19 15.40
C ARG A 111 -17.65 16.59 16.87
N PHE A 112 -17.64 17.91 17.11
CA PHE A 112 -17.57 18.52 18.44
C PHE A 112 -18.92 18.57 19.18
N ASP A 113 -19.99 18.07 18.56
CA ASP A 113 -21.34 17.99 19.10
C ASP A 113 -21.57 16.83 20.09
N LYS A 114 -20.53 16.04 20.39
CA LYS A 114 -20.56 14.95 21.36
C LYS A 114 -20.26 15.40 22.79
#